data_AF-A0A9P0QJJ1-F1
#
_entry.id   AF-A0A9P0QJJ1-F1
#
_cell.length_a   1.000
_cell.length_b   1.000
_cell.length_c   1.000
_cell.angle_alpha   90.00
_cell.angle_beta   90.00
_cell.angle_gamma   90.00
#
_symmetry.space_group_name_H-M   'P 1'
#
loop_
_entity.id
_entity.type
_entity.pdbx_description
1 polymer ?
#
loop_
_entity_poly.entity_id
_entity_poly.type
_entity_poly.pdbx_seq_one_letter_code
_entity_poly.pdbx_strand_id
1 'polypeptide(L)'
;MKWRQQWEVDGALKDWVPPEVLQKFHPSGTSGYDKDGAPVIVVPFAGLDVIGILHSACRQDMIRMTIKVLEHNLALAAKTGENQVVVIFDMEGFNLRQYAWRPAAEVVISLIQMYEANYPEILKACYIINAPRVFAIAFNVIKKFLNEYTLGKIQIFKSDPKKWKPALLSNITPENLPKHYGGSLTDPDGNPRYATVVKMGGKVPKSYYTKIWKHPKMVRRRSI
;
A
#
# COMPACT_ATOMS: atom_id res chain seq x y z
N MET A 1 -19.37 -11.26 -7.15
CA MET A 1 -19.54 -12.70 -6.82
C MET A 1 -18.40 -13.58 -7.38
N LYS A 2 -18.21 -13.73 -8.70
CA LYS A 2 -17.19 -14.64 -9.27
C LYS A 2 -15.74 -14.36 -8.83
N TRP A 3 -15.34 -13.09 -8.75
CA TRP A 3 -13.98 -12.72 -8.30
C TRP A 3 -13.73 -13.08 -6.83
N ARG A 4 -14.68 -12.76 -5.92
CA ARG A 4 -14.55 -13.11 -4.49
C ARG A 4 -14.40 -14.62 -4.30
N GLN A 5 -15.12 -15.43 -5.09
CA GLN A 5 -14.98 -16.88 -5.10
C GLN A 5 -13.60 -17.32 -5.63
N GLN A 6 -13.16 -16.77 -6.77
CA GLN A 6 -11.86 -17.10 -7.38
C GLN A 6 -10.68 -16.82 -6.43
N TRP A 7 -10.77 -15.73 -5.66
CA TRP A 7 -9.73 -15.33 -4.71
C TRP A 7 -10.00 -15.82 -3.29
N GLU A 8 -11.07 -16.62 -3.10
CA GLU A 8 -11.50 -17.17 -1.82
C GLU A 8 -11.55 -16.12 -0.69
N VAL A 9 -11.99 -14.91 -1.02
CA VAL A 9 -11.93 -13.72 -0.16
C VAL A 9 -12.72 -13.95 1.14
N ASP A 10 -13.90 -14.56 1.01
CA ASP A 10 -14.77 -14.89 2.15
C ASP A 10 -14.40 -16.21 2.84
N GLY A 11 -13.48 -16.99 2.26
CA GLY A 11 -13.06 -18.32 2.71
C GLY A 11 -11.56 -18.38 3.02
N ALA A 12 -10.82 -19.21 2.28
CA ALA A 12 -9.43 -19.56 2.58
C ALA A 12 -8.45 -18.37 2.67
N LEU A 13 -8.76 -17.21 2.06
CA LEU A 13 -7.89 -16.04 2.15
C LEU A 13 -7.80 -15.45 3.57
N LYS A 14 -8.86 -15.63 4.39
CA LYS A 14 -8.87 -15.20 5.79
C LYS A 14 -7.74 -15.87 6.58
N ASP A 15 -7.52 -17.16 6.33
CA ASP A 15 -6.50 -17.97 6.99
C ASP A 15 -5.19 -18.06 6.21
N TRP A 16 -5.14 -17.53 4.98
CA TRP A 16 -3.92 -17.49 4.18
C TRP A 16 -2.81 -16.71 4.89
N VAL A 17 -1.67 -17.36 5.06
CA VAL A 17 -0.46 -16.78 5.64
C VAL A 17 0.42 -16.25 4.49
N PRO A 18 0.74 -14.94 4.46
CA PRO A 18 1.62 -14.40 3.43
C PRO A 18 3.02 -15.03 3.48
N PRO A 19 3.75 -15.15 2.36
CA PRO A 19 5.16 -15.50 2.38
C PRO A 19 5.95 -14.62 3.37
N GLU A 20 6.95 -15.20 4.04
CA GLU A 20 7.74 -14.51 5.08
C GLU A 20 8.30 -13.16 4.60
N VAL A 21 8.71 -13.07 3.33
CA VAL A 21 9.19 -11.82 2.72
C VAL A 21 8.13 -10.72 2.75
N LEU A 22 6.85 -11.04 2.49
CA LEU A 22 5.77 -10.06 2.56
C LEU A 22 5.43 -9.72 4.02
N GLN A 23 5.46 -10.70 4.92
CA GLN A 23 5.21 -10.45 6.35
C GLN A 23 6.21 -9.45 6.95
N LYS A 24 7.49 -9.55 6.54
CA LYS A 24 8.59 -8.73 7.06
C LYS A 24 8.79 -7.41 6.30
N PHE A 25 8.63 -7.41 4.98
CA PHE A 25 9.07 -6.29 4.13
C PHE A 25 7.94 -5.55 3.40
N HIS A 26 6.67 -5.98 3.49
CA HIS A 26 5.55 -5.20 2.97
C HIS A 26 5.29 -3.97 3.87
N PRO A 27 5.43 -2.73 3.37
CA PRO A 27 5.26 -1.54 4.19
C PRO A 27 3.78 -1.15 4.28
N SER A 28 3.17 -1.38 5.43
CA SER A 28 1.82 -0.90 5.72
C SER A 28 1.48 -1.05 7.20
N GLY A 29 0.55 -0.23 7.68
CA GLY A 29 -0.18 -0.47 8.93
C GLY A 29 -1.42 0.39 9.02
N THR A 30 -2.32 0.06 9.94
CA THR A 30 -3.52 0.86 10.24
C THR A 30 -3.27 1.60 11.56
N SER A 31 -3.12 2.93 11.51
CA SER A 31 -2.67 3.69 12.69
C SER A 31 -3.80 4.01 13.68
N GLY A 32 -5.04 4.15 13.20
CA GLY A 32 -6.19 4.58 13.97
C GLY A 32 -7.38 4.83 13.05
N TYR A 33 -8.25 5.76 13.42
CA TYR A 33 -9.43 6.14 12.65
C TYR A 33 -9.44 7.64 12.32
N ASP A 34 -10.14 8.00 11.26
CA ASP A 34 -10.48 9.39 10.99
C ASP A 34 -11.62 9.88 11.90
N LYS A 35 -12.01 11.14 11.75
CA LYS A 35 -13.01 11.79 12.63
C LYS A 35 -14.40 11.17 12.58
N ASP A 36 -14.75 10.46 11.51
CA ASP A 36 -16.06 9.79 11.42
C ASP A 36 -15.95 8.26 11.66
N GLY A 37 -14.74 7.76 11.93
CA GLY A 37 -14.51 6.36 12.28
C GLY A 37 -14.01 5.49 11.14
N ALA A 38 -13.59 6.04 10.00
CA ALA A 38 -12.99 5.25 8.92
C ALA A 38 -11.51 4.95 9.25
N PRO A 39 -11.05 3.70 9.14
CA PRO A 39 -9.67 3.35 9.49
C PRO A 39 -8.65 4.03 8.57
N VAL A 40 -7.52 4.43 9.15
CA VAL A 40 -6.43 5.13 8.47
C VAL A 40 -5.29 4.16 8.18
N ILE A 41 -5.14 3.82 6.91
CA ILE A 41 -4.06 2.97 6.38
C ILE A 41 -2.86 3.88 6.03
N VAL A 42 -1.69 3.57 6.57
CA VAL A 42 -0.43 4.27 6.27
C VAL A 42 0.49 3.34 5.48
N VAL A 43 1.00 3.84 4.36
CA VAL A 43 1.90 3.12 3.45
C VAL A 43 3.19 3.94 3.23
N PRO A 44 4.27 3.62 3.97
CA PRO A 44 5.61 4.14 3.70
C PRO A 44 6.16 3.61 2.38
N PHE A 45 5.82 4.26 1.27
CA PHE A 45 5.89 3.66 -0.06
C PHE A 45 7.33 3.37 -0.52
N ALA A 46 8.32 4.18 -0.11
CA ALA A 46 9.72 3.90 -0.41
C ALA A 46 10.26 2.62 0.26
N GLY A 47 9.60 2.16 1.33
CA GLY A 47 9.87 0.89 1.97
C GLY A 47 9.54 -0.33 1.10
N LEU A 48 8.76 -0.14 0.04
CA LEU A 48 8.37 -1.22 -0.86
C LEU A 48 9.50 -1.48 -1.85
N ASP A 49 10.41 -2.39 -1.49
CA ASP A 49 11.42 -2.93 -2.41
C ASP A 49 10.75 -3.89 -3.40
N VAL A 50 9.98 -3.33 -4.35
CA VAL A 50 9.17 -4.10 -5.30
C VAL A 50 10.03 -5.05 -6.14
N ILE A 51 11.27 -4.68 -6.44
CA ILE A 51 12.22 -5.55 -7.15
C ILE A 51 12.56 -6.76 -6.28
N GLY A 52 12.96 -6.53 -5.04
CA GLY A 52 13.32 -7.61 -4.12
C GLY A 52 12.14 -8.52 -3.79
N ILE A 53 10.94 -7.96 -3.66
CA ILE A 53 9.71 -8.71 -3.45
C ILE A 53 9.39 -9.59 -4.67
N LEU A 54 9.41 -9.05 -5.89
CA LEU A 54 9.08 -9.83 -7.10
C LEU A 54 10.13 -10.89 -7.46
N HIS A 55 11.35 -10.80 -6.91
CA HIS A 55 12.32 -11.90 -6.97
C HIS A 55 12.06 -13.00 -5.92
N SER A 56 11.26 -12.72 -4.89
CA SER A 56 11.09 -13.58 -3.70
C SER A 56 9.68 -14.15 -3.56
N ALA A 57 8.67 -13.47 -4.09
CA ALA A 57 7.25 -13.82 -4.06
C ALA A 57 6.61 -13.56 -5.43
N CYS A 58 5.47 -14.20 -5.69
CA CYS A 58 4.78 -14.02 -6.97
C CYS A 58 3.81 -12.83 -6.94
N ARG A 59 3.41 -12.36 -8.12
CA ARG A 59 2.40 -11.29 -8.25
C ARG A 59 1.09 -11.63 -7.53
N GLN A 60 0.67 -12.90 -7.56
CA GLN A 60 -0.55 -13.33 -6.87
C GLN A 60 -0.46 -13.12 -5.36
N ASP A 61 0.72 -13.29 -4.74
CA ASP A 61 0.88 -13.07 -3.30
C ASP A 61 0.73 -11.59 -2.94
N MET A 62 1.22 -10.68 -3.79
CA MET A 62 0.99 -9.24 -3.64
C MET A 62 -0.50 -8.90 -3.72
N ILE A 63 -1.22 -9.46 -4.69
CA ILE A 63 -2.66 -9.24 -4.82
C ILE A 63 -3.40 -9.79 -3.59
N ARG A 64 -3.11 -11.02 -3.15
CA ARG A 64 -3.68 -11.60 -1.92
C ARG A 64 -3.41 -10.74 -0.70
N MET A 65 -2.18 -10.25 -0.54
CA MET A 65 -1.79 -9.37 0.56
C MET A 65 -2.61 -8.08 0.54
N THR A 66 -2.78 -7.43 -0.62
CA THR A 66 -3.59 -6.22 -0.75
C THR A 66 -5.06 -6.48 -0.45
N ILE A 67 -5.65 -7.56 -0.98
CA ILE A 67 -7.03 -7.96 -0.66
C ILE A 67 -7.18 -8.16 0.86
N LYS A 68 -6.26 -8.89 1.49
CA LYS A 68 -6.29 -9.14 2.94
C LYS A 68 -6.23 -7.83 3.75
N VAL A 69 -5.38 -6.88 3.36
CA VAL A 69 -5.30 -5.55 3.99
C VAL A 69 -6.61 -4.78 3.82
N LEU A 70 -7.20 -4.79 2.63
CA LEU A 70 -8.47 -4.11 2.37
C LEU A 70 -9.62 -4.72 3.18
N GLU A 71 -9.81 -6.05 3.13
CA GLU A 71 -10.87 -6.75 3.87
C GLU A 71 -10.71 -6.55 5.39
N HIS A 72 -9.48 -6.56 5.90
CA HIS A 72 -9.23 -6.27 7.32
C HIS A 72 -9.69 -4.86 7.70
N ASN A 73 -9.35 -3.84 6.90
CA ASN A 73 -9.74 -2.46 7.19
C ASN A 73 -11.24 -2.24 6.98
N LEU A 74 -11.87 -2.85 5.98
CA LEU A 74 -13.33 -2.81 5.82
C LEU A 74 -14.06 -3.44 7.00
N ALA A 75 -13.51 -4.51 7.58
CA ALA A 75 -14.05 -5.09 8.81
C ALA A 75 -13.85 -4.18 10.03
N LEU A 76 -12.78 -3.37 10.08
CA LEU A 76 -12.62 -2.35 11.11
C LEU A 76 -13.60 -1.19 10.93
N ALA A 77 -13.80 -0.72 9.70
CA ALA A 77 -14.79 0.31 9.37
C ALA A 77 -16.19 -0.14 9.80
N ALA A 78 -16.57 -1.38 9.50
CA ALA A 78 -17.88 -1.90 9.88
C ALA A 78 -18.14 -1.87 11.40
N LYS A 79 -17.09 -1.98 12.24
CA LYS A 79 -17.21 -1.91 13.71
C LYS A 79 -17.52 -0.50 14.23
N THR A 80 -17.21 0.53 13.45
CA THR A 80 -17.48 1.93 13.78
C THR A 80 -18.73 2.46 13.07
N GLY A 81 -19.43 1.63 12.30
CA GLY A 81 -20.58 2.03 11.48
C GLY A 81 -20.20 2.60 10.12
N GLU A 82 -18.91 2.60 9.78
CA GLU A 82 -18.37 3.06 8.51
C GLU A 82 -18.23 1.93 7.48
N ASN A 83 -18.11 2.29 6.21
CA ASN A 83 -17.86 1.34 5.13
C ASN A 83 -16.70 1.75 4.22
N GLN A 84 -15.96 2.81 4.60
CA GLN A 84 -14.88 3.38 3.82
C GLN A 84 -13.55 3.35 4.59
N VAL A 85 -12.46 3.63 3.88
CA VAL A 85 -11.10 3.71 4.43
C VAL A 85 -10.42 5.02 4.01
N VAL A 86 -9.49 5.49 4.83
CA VAL A 86 -8.57 6.58 4.50
C VAL A 86 -7.19 6.00 4.25
N VAL A 87 -6.48 6.45 3.22
CA VAL A 87 -5.14 5.96 2.88
C VAL A 87 -4.14 7.11 2.82
N ILE A 88 -2.98 6.93 3.44
CA ILE A 88 -1.84 7.84 3.37
C ILE A 88 -0.68 7.11 2.69
N PHE A 89 -0.28 7.58 1.51
CA PHE A 89 0.95 7.17 0.84
C PHE A 89 2.04 8.18 1.13
N ASP A 90 3.05 7.76 1.91
CA ASP A 90 4.25 8.55 2.13
C ASP A 90 5.28 8.25 1.05
N MET A 91 5.52 9.23 0.20
CA MET A 91 6.42 9.13 -0.95
C MET A 91 7.84 9.62 -0.65
N GLU A 92 8.16 9.91 0.62
CA GLU A 92 9.53 10.23 1.04
C GLU A 92 10.47 9.10 0.61
N GLY A 93 11.51 9.43 -0.17
CA GLY A 93 12.45 8.43 -0.71
C GLY A 93 11.95 7.65 -1.93
N PHE A 94 10.81 8.02 -2.53
CA PHE A 94 10.29 7.36 -3.74
C PHE A 94 11.33 7.30 -4.86
N ASN A 95 11.55 6.10 -5.39
CA ASN A 95 12.50 5.84 -6.46
C ASN A 95 11.78 5.33 -7.72
N LEU A 96 11.57 6.22 -8.69
CA LEU A 96 10.90 5.87 -9.95
C LEU A 96 11.60 4.74 -10.72
N ARG A 97 12.92 4.56 -10.56
CA ARG A 97 13.68 3.55 -11.32
C ARG A 97 13.21 2.12 -11.03
N GLN A 98 12.69 1.86 -9.83
CA GLN A 98 12.13 0.54 -9.50
C GLN A 98 10.96 0.17 -10.43
N TYR A 99 10.17 1.16 -10.83
CA TYR A 99 8.97 1.00 -11.64
C TYR A 99 9.22 1.16 -13.15
N ALA A 100 10.45 1.49 -13.55
CA ALA A 100 10.87 1.35 -14.94
C ALA A 100 11.06 -0.13 -15.35
N TRP A 101 11.21 -1.02 -14.36
CA TRP A 101 11.23 -2.46 -14.60
C TRP A 101 9.80 -2.96 -14.85
N ARG A 102 9.57 -3.54 -16.04
CA ARG A 102 8.23 -3.94 -16.52
C ARG A 102 7.42 -4.79 -15.51
N PRO A 103 7.97 -5.84 -14.87
CA PRO A 103 7.24 -6.59 -13.86
C PRO A 103 6.75 -5.76 -12.67
N ALA A 104 7.54 -4.77 -12.21
CA ALA A 104 7.11 -3.87 -11.14
C ALA A 104 5.98 -2.94 -11.60
N ALA A 105 6.07 -2.39 -12.81
CA ALA A 105 4.98 -1.59 -13.38
C ALA A 105 3.69 -2.41 -13.55
N GLU A 106 3.79 -3.63 -14.09
CA GLU A 106 2.67 -4.54 -14.28
C GLU A 106 2.02 -4.94 -12.94
N VAL A 107 2.81 -5.11 -11.87
CA VAL A 107 2.26 -5.41 -10.53
C VAL A 107 1.41 -4.24 -10.03
N VAL A 108 1.90 -3.00 -10.15
CA VAL A 108 1.18 -1.80 -9.69
C VAL A 108 -0.12 -1.63 -10.48
N ILE A 109 -0.07 -1.78 -11.81
CA ILE A 109 -1.26 -1.70 -12.66
C ILE A 109 -2.27 -2.81 -12.28
N SER A 110 -1.79 -4.04 -12.05
CA SER A 110 -2.66 -5.17 -11.66
C SER A 110 -3.35 -4.92 -10.32
N LEU A 111 -2.64 -4.31 -9.35
CA LEU A 111 -3.20 -3.95 -8.05
C LEU A 111 -4.28 -2.87 -8.17
N ILE A 112 -4.02 -1.83 -8.98
CA ILE A 112 -5.01 -0.77 -9.24
C ILE A 112 -6.24 -1.35 -9.93
N GLN A 113 -6.07 -2.13 -10.99
CA GLN A 113 -7.18 -2.75 -11.70
C GLN A 113 -7.98 -3.70 -10.80
N MET A 114 -7.31 -4.47 -9.95
CA MET A 114 -7.97 -5.32 -8.96
C MET A 114 -8.80 -4.48 -7.98
N TYR A 115 -8.22 -3.41 -7.44
CA TYR A 115 -8.90 -2.50 -6.52
C TYR A 115 -10.15 -1.88 -7.18
N GLU A 116 -9.97 -1.23 -8.32
CA GLU A 116 -11.03 -0.51 -9.05
C GLU A 116 -12.19 -1.42 -9.48
N ALA A 117 -11.89 -2.65 -9.89
CA ALA A 117 -12.91 -3.58 -10.37
C ALA A 117 -13.70 -4.27 -9.23
N ASN A 118 -13.18 -4.31 -8.00
CA ASN A 118 -13.72 -5.17 -6.94
C ASN A 118 -14.03 -4.46 -5.62
N TYR A 119 -13.58 -3.22 -5.46
CA TYR A 119 -13.78 -2.42 -4.25
C TYR A 119 -14.37 -1.04 -4.59
N PRO A 120 -15.59 -0.99 -5.17
CA PRO A 120 -16.21 0.27 -5.55
C PRO A 120 -16.49 1.14 -4.33
N GLU A 121 -16.18 2.43 -4.44
CA GLU A 121 -16.57 3.49 -3.50
C GLU A 121 -16.11 3.31 -2.03
N ILE A 122 -15.11 2.46 -1.77
CA ILE A 122 -14.60 2.26 -0.41
C ILE A 122 -13.57 3.31 0.03
N LEU A 123 -13.12 4.18 -0.87
CA LEU A 123 -12.10 5.18 -0.54
C LEU A 123 -12.75 6.49 -0.10
N LYS A 124 -12.55 6.83 1.17
CA LYS A 124 -13.02 8.09 1.74
C LYS A 124 -12.12 9.26 1.37
N ALA A 125 -10.81 9.08 1.54
CA ALA A 125 -9.77 10.04 1.18
C ALA A 125 -8.43 9.32 0.93
N CYS A 126 -7.65 9.81 -0.03
CA CYS A 126 -6.28 9.35 -0.30
C CYS A 126 -5.32 10.53 -0.26
N TYR A 127 -4.34 10.48 0.64
CA TYR A 127 -3.31 11.50 0.80
C TYR A 127 -1.99 10.97 0.29
N ILE A 128 -1.47 11.53 -0.79
CA ILE A 128 -0.12 11.24 -1.29
C ILE A 128 0.78 12.38 -0.83
N ILE A 129 1.57 12.14 0.22
CA ILE A 129 2.42 13.15 0.85
C ILE A 129 3.89 12.94 0.45
N ASN A 130 4.70 13.97 0.65
CA ASN A 130 6.12 13.95 0.30
C ASN A 130 6.40 13.58 -1.18
N ALA A 131 5.45 13.84 -2.08
CA ALA A 131 5.58 13.47 -3.48
C ALA A 131 6.73 14.24 -4.14
N PRO A 132 7.80 13.56 -4.62
CA PRO A 132 8.85 14.23 -5.36
C PRO A 132 8.32 14.66 -6.73
N ARG A 133 8.95 15.67 -7.37
CA ARG A 133 8.52 16.16 -8.69
C ARG A 133 8.40 15.04 -9.74
N VAL A 134 9.29 14.06 -9.67
CA VAL A 134 9.31 12.90 -10.58
C VAL A 134 8.07 12.00 -10.44
N PHE A 135 7.37 12.04 -9.31
CA PHE A 135 6.13 11.27 -9.10
C PHE A 135 5.03 11.64 -10.10
N ALA A 136 4.99 12.89 -10.58
CA ALA A 136 4.00 13.31 -11.58
C ALA A 136 4.05 12.45 -12.87
N ILE A 137 5.23 11.94 -13.24
CA ILE A 137 5.39 11.04 -14.39
C ILE A 137 4.67 9.71 -14.11
N ALA A 138 4.92 9.10 -12.95
CA ALA A 138 4.23 7.88 -12.53
C ALA A 138 2.71 8.10 -12.41
N PHE A 139 2.30 9.21 -11.79
CA PHE A 139 0.89 9.55 -11.61
C PHE A 139 0.14 9.65 -12.94
N ASN A 140 0.76 10.27 -13.96
CA ASN A 140 0.17 10.36 -15.31
C ASN A 140 -0.04 9.02 -16.00
N VAL A 141 0.71 7.98 -15.62
CA VAL A 141 0.50 6.60 -16.09
C VAL A 141 -0.64 5.95 -15.32
N ILE A 142 -0.55 5.95 -13.99
CA ILE A 142 -1.51 5.21 -13.14
C ILE A 142 -2.92 5.80 -13.18
N LYS A 143 -3.07 7.12 -13.35
CA LYS A 143 -4.39 7.79 -13.39
C LYS A 143 -5.30 7.29 -14.50
N LYS A 144 -4.74 6.69 -15.56
CA LYS A 144 -5.50 6.09 -16.67
C LYS A 144 -6.26 4.82 -16.26
N PHE A 145 -5.88 4.24 -15.13
CA PHE A 145 -6.49 3.03 -14.58
C PHE A 145 -7.39 3.31 -13.39
N LEU A 146 -7.53 4.58 -12.98
CA LEU A 146 -8.36 4.99 -11.85
C LEU A 146 -9.68 5.58 -12.37
N ASN A 147 -10.79 5.24 -11.73
CA ASN A 147 -12.07 5.85 -12.05
C ASN A 147 -12.19 7.28 -11.49
N GLU A 148 -13.22 8.02 -11.91
CA GLU A 148 -13.43 9.42 -11.50
C GLU A 148 -13.66 9.56 -9.98
N TYR A 149 -14.35 8.60 -9.37
CA TYR A 149 -14.57 8.58 -7.93
C TYR A 149 -13.22 8.55 -7.19
N THR A 150 -12.37 7.57 -7.49
CA THR A 150 -11.06 7.42 -6.86
C THR A 150 -10.17 8.64 -7.11
N LEU A 151 -10.13 9.14 -8.35
CA LEU A 151 -9.36 10.33 -8.70
C LEU A 151 -9.81 11.56 -7.89
N GLY A 152 -11.12 11.73 -7.69
CA GLY A 152 -11.69 12.82 -6.90
C GLY A 152 -11.31 12.77 -5.41
N LYS A 153 -10.88 11.62 -4.90
CA LYS A 153 -10.44 11.44 -3.50
C LYS A 153 -8.95 11.63 -3.29
N ILE A 154 -8.14 11.70 -4.35
CA ILE A 154 -6.68 11.79 -4.26
C ILE A 154 -6.23 13.24 -4.08
N GLN A 155 -5.48 13.49 -3.02
CA GLN A 155 -4.84 14.76 -2.73
C GLN A 155 -3.32 14.56 -2.72
N ILE A 156 -2.61 15.26 -3.61
CA ILE A 156 -1.16 15.10 -3.79
C ILE A 156 -0.42 16.32 -3.25
N PHE A 157 0.49 16.08 -2.32
CA PHE A 157 1.31 17.10 -1.69
C PHE A 157 2.79 16.86 -1.97
N LYS A 158 3.49 17.95 -2.31
CA LYS A 158 4.96 17.96 -2.35
C LYS A 158 5.54 17.72 -0.95
N SER A 159 6.86 17.58 -0.86
CA SER A 159 7.61 17.52 0.41
C SER A 159 7.59 18.86 1.17
N ASP A 160 6.41 19.26 1.62
CA ASP A 160 6.15 20.48 2.38
C ASP A 160 5.21 20.17 3.56
N PRO A 161 5.77 19.83 4.73
CA PRO A 161 4.99 19.46 5.91
C PRO A 161 4.01 20.53 6.38
N LYS A 162 4.27 21.81 6.09
CA LYS A 162 3.36 22.90 6.45
C LYS A 162 2.05 22.85 5.66
N LYS A 163 2.02 22.13 4.54
CA LYS A 163 0.81 21.94 3.71
C LYS A 163 0.13 20.61 3.96
N TRP A 164 0.88 19.51 3.96
CA TRP A 164 0.27 18.20 4.08
C TRP A 164 -0.15 17.84 5.51
N LYS A 165 0.56 18.31 6.56
CA LYS A 165 0.14 18.03 7.95
C LYS A 165 -1.25 18.60 8.26
N PRO A 166 -1.55 19.88 7.97
CA PRO A 166 -2.91 20.41 8.16
C PRO A 166 -3.97 19.66 7.36
N ALA A 167 -3.65 19.21 6.14
CA ALA A 167 -4.58 18.44 5.30
C ALA A 167 -4.89 17.04 5.87
N LEU A 168 -3.93 16.39 6.53
CA LEU A 168 -4.18 15.15 7.27
C LEU A 168 -5.03 15.43 8.51
N LEU A 169 -4.68 16.47 9.27
CA LEU A 169 -5.35 16.83 10.54
C LEU A 169 -6.76 17.42 10.36
N SER A 170 -7.12 17.84 9.13
CA SER A 170 -8.48 18.24 8.81
C SER A 170 -9.45 17.06 8.92
N ASN A 171 -8.99 15.83 8.63
CA ASN A 171 -9.81 14.62 8.67
C ASN A 171 -9.46 13.66 9.81
N ILE A 172 -8.20 13.66 10.29
CA ILE A 172 -7.70 12.68 11.28
C ILE A 172 -7.31 13.42 12.56
N THR A 173 -7.75 12.95 13.74
CA THR A 173 -7.33 13.58 14.99
C THR A 173 -5.88 13.23 15.33
N PRO A 174 -5.14 14.08 16.07
CA PRO A 174 -3.75 13.80 16.42
C PRO A 174 -3.54 12.43 17.08
N GLU A 175 -4.48 11.99 17.92
CA GLU A 175 -4.42 10.73 18.68
C GLU A 175 -4.54 9.48 17.79
N ASN A 176 -4.95 9.64 16.54
CA ASN A 176 -5.10 8.55 15.56
C ASN A 176 -4.03 8.56 14.47
N LEU A 177 -3.07 9.49 14.55
CA LEU A 177 -2.05 9.72 13.54
C LEU A 177 -0.63 9.64 14.14
N PRO A 178 0.33 8.95 13.49
CA PRO A 178 1.72 8.94 13.95
C PRO A 178 2.29 10.35 14.08
N LYS A 179 3.12 10.56 15.12
CA LYS A 179 3.76 11.85 15.40
C LYS A 179 4.58 12.37 14.23
N HIS A 180 5.22 11.47 13.47
CA HIS A 180 5.94 11.80 12.25
C HIS A 180 5.03 12.50 11.22
N TYR A 181 3.77 12.10 11.12
CA TYR A 181 2.76 12.68 10.23
C TYR A 181 1.97 13.85 10.84
N GLY A 182 2.36 14.31 12.03
CA GLY A 182 1.77 15.48 12.68
C GLY A 182 0.76 15.18 13.79
N GLY A 183 0.54 13.90 14.12
CA GLY A 183 -0.28 13.52 15.28
C GLY A 183 0.53 13.34 16.56
N SER A 184 0.05 12.44 17.42
CA SER A 184 0.62 12.16 18.74
C SER A 184 0.96 10.69 18.99
N LEU A 185 0.59 9.76 18.07
CA LEU A 185 0.94 8.34 18.23
C LEU A 185 2.46 8.13 18.12
N THR A 186 2.99 7.39 19.09
CA THR A 186 4.38 6.91 19.12
C THR A 186 4.41 5.46 19.58
N ASP A 187 5.48 4.75 19.25
CA ASP A 187 5.75 3.46 19.89
C ASP A 187 6.04 3.66 21.39
N PRO A 188 6.04 2.58 22.21
CA PRO A 188 6.37 2.67 23.64
C PRO A 188 7.75 3.26 23.94
N ASP A 189 8.70 3.12 23.01
CA ASP A 189 10.05 3.70 23.09
C ASP A 189 10.14 5.16 22.61
N GLY A 190 9.00 5.76 22.22
CA GLY A 190 8.91 7.12 21.74
C GLY A 190 9.18 7.29 20.23
N ASN A 191 9.36 6.21 19.46
CA ASN A 191 9.56 6.32 18.02
C ASN A 191 8.36 7.01 17.32
N PRO A 192 8.59 8.16 16.64
CA PRO A 192 7.51 8.97 16.08
C PRO A 192 6.87 8.36 14.84
N ARG A 193 7.48 7.34 14.23
CA ARG A 193 6.92 6.67 13.05
C ARG A 193 5.89 5.60 13.39
N TYR A 194 5.73 5.26 14.68
CA TYR A 194 4.80 4.23 15.14
C TYR A 194 5.04 2.89 14.44
N ALA A 195 6.31 2.48 14.40
CA ALA A 195 6.81 1.39 13.57
C ALA A 195 6.43 0.00 14.08
N THR A 196 5.96 -0.12 15.34
CA THR A 196 5.39 -1.37 15.85
C THR A 196 4.06 -1.72 15.16
N VAL A 197 3.34 -0.72 14.65
CA VAL A 197 2.06 -0.87 13.94
C VAL A 197 2.21 -0.60 12.45
N VAL A 198 2.89 0.49 12.07
CA VAL A 198 3.13 0.87 10.67
C VAL A 198 4.48 0.30 10.23
N LYS A 199 4.44 -0.86 9.57
CA LYS A 199 5.67 -1.48 9.05
C LYS A 199 6.31 -0.57 8.01
N MET A 200 7.58 -0.26 8.20
CA MET A 200 8.35 0.61 7.30
C MET A 200 8.85 -0.11 6.04
N GLY A 201 8.70 -1.44 5.96
CA GLY A 201 9.27 -2.26 4.89
C GLY A 201 10.79 -2.26 4.90
N GLY A 202 11.41 -2.21 3.73
CA GLY A 202 12.86 -2.10 3.57
C GLY A 202 13.41 -2.98 2.46
N LYS A 203 14.74 -2.94 2.30
CA LYS A 203 15.44 -3.74 1.29
C LYS A 203 15.30 -5.23 1.60
N VAL A 204 14.79 -6.00 0.64
CA VAL A 204 14.69 -7.46 0.78
C VAL A 204 16.09 -8.08 0.64
N PRO A 205 16.55 -8.88 1.61
CA PRO A 205 17.82 -9.59 1.51
C PRO A 205 17.81 -10.59 0.36
N LYS A 206 18.93 -10.68 -0.38
CA LYS A 206 19.07 -11.61 -1.52
C LYS A 206 18.89 -13.09 -1.15
N SER A 207 18.98 -13.44 0.14
CA SER A 207 18.70 -14.80 0.63
C SER A 207 17.25 -15.23 0.34
N TYR A 208 16.30 -14.30 0.31
CA TYR A 208 14.89 -14.57 0.00
C TYR A 208 14.62 -14.81 -1.50
N TYR A 209 15.57 -14.47 -2.39
CA TYR A 209 15.32 -14.56 -3.82
C TYR A 209 15.18 -16.03 -4.25
N THR A 210 14.17 -16.33 -5.06
CA THR A 210 13.92 -17.69 -5.57
C THR A 210 14.98 -18.10 -6.60
N LYS A 211 15.22 -19.42 -6.76
CA LYS A 211 16.30 -19.98 -7.62
C LYS A 211 16.23 -19.54 -9.09
N ILE A 212 15.04 -19.22 -9.60
CA ILE A 212 14.82 -18.72 -10.98
C ILE A 212 15.59 -17.41 -11.21
N TRP A 213 15.75 -16.60 -10.17
CA TRP A 213 16.40 -15.28 -10.25
C TRP A 213 17.85 -15.28 -9.74
N LYS A 214 18.31 -16.39 -9.13
CA LYS A 214 19.73 -16.54 -8.77
C LYS A 214 20.61 -16.74 -10.01
N HIS A 215 20.07 -17.32 -11.10
CA HIS A 215 20.79 -17.61 -12.34
C HIS A 215 19.96 -17.24 -13.61
N PRO A 216 19.98 -15.96 -14.04
CA PRO A 216 19.15 -15.48 -15.16
C PRO A 216 19.38 -16.18 -16.51
N LYS A 217 20.50 -16.90 -16.68
CA LYS A 217 20.84 -17.61 -17.93
C LYS A 217 19.99 -18.86 -18.20
N MET A 218 19.19 -19.34 -17.25
CA MET A 218 18.38 -20.57 -17.42
C MET A 218 16.96 -20.35 -17.95
N VAL A 219 16.50 -19.11 -18.16
CA VAL A 219 15.10 -18.84 -18.55
C VAL A 219 14.88 -18.85 -20.08
N ARG A 220 15.95 -18.92 -20.89
CA ARG A 220 15.83 -19.14 -22.35
C ARG A 220 15.70 -20.62 -22.68
N ARG A 221 14.60 -21.26 -22.26
CA ARG A 221 14.09 -22.53 -22.83
C ARG A 221 12.75 -22.85 -22.16
N ARG A 222 11.69 -22.25 -22.69
CA ARG A 222 10.34 -22.82 -22.76
C ARG A 222 9.59 -22.03 -23.80
N SER A 223 9.82 -22.45 -25.04
CA SER A 223 8.98 -22.20 -26.19
C SER A 223 7.58 -22.74 -25.91
N ILE A 224 6.57 -21.96 -26.27
CA ILE A 224 5.41 -22.48 -26.99
C ILE A 224 5.50 -21.82 -28.36
#